data_AF-A0A1A8J3I8-F1
#
_entry.id   AF-A0A1A8J3I8-F1
#
_cell.length_a   1.000
_cell.length_b   1.000
_cell.length_c   1.000
_cell.angle_alpha   90.00
_cell.angle_beta   90.00
_cell.angle_gamma   90.00
#
_symmetry.space_group_name_H-M   'P 1'
#
loop_
_entity.id
_entity.type
_entity.pdbx_description
1 polymer ?
#
loop_
_entity_poly.entity_id
_entity_poly.type
_entity_poly.pdbx_seq_one_letter_code
_entity_poly.pdbx_strand_id
1 'polypeptide(L)'
;VRTATSWYVKEHAPHYRSITVTLPQAIVIEEEEFFVNFLVKMLEIKKEGVSPIGFMKFYWEMLNALSNIHQQASRLGVEILENRTLLQSIRDSHFDVVLLDPGLPVGVLVAHELKLPTVFNVRWITSGEGHFVVAPSPTSYVPTSGFAATDKMCFSE
;
A
#
# COMPACT_ATOMS: atom_id res chain seq x y z
N VAL A 1 -7.14 12.23 -1.78
CA VAL A 1 -6.07 12.96 -1.06
C VAL A 1 -4.74 12.49 -1.59
N ARG A 2 -3.78 13.39 -1.81
CA ARG A 2 -2.43 13.09 -2.32
C ARG A 2 -1.40 13.92 -1.55
N THR A 3 -0.14 13.49 -1.54
CA THR A 3 0.96 14.39 -1.17
C THR A 3 1.26 15.36 -2.31
N ALA A 4 2.00 16.44 -2.04
CA ALA A 4 2.52 17.32 -3.08
C ALA A 4 3.51 16.64 -4.04
N THR A 5 4.20 15.60 -3.59
CA THR A 5 5.20 14.83 -4.36
C THR A 5 4.61 13.68 -5.16
N SER A 6 3.32 13.36 -4.95
CA SER A 6 2.67 12.24 -5.61
C SER A 6 2.58 12.41 -7.13
N TRP A 7 3.03 11.40 -7.86
CA TRP A 7 2.90 11.27 -9.32
C TRP A 7 1.77 10.33 -9.75
N TYR A 8 1.30 9.45 -8.87
CA TYR A 8 0.21 8.50 -9.14
C TYR A 8 -1.16 9.17 -9.29
N VAL A 9 -1.42 10.18 -8.46
CA VAL A 9 -2.66 10.96 -8.48
C VAL A 9 -2.33 12.37 -8.95
N LYS A 10 -2.77 12.72 -10.16
CA LYS A 10 -2.62 14.08 -10.70
C LYS A 10 -3.37 15.08 -9.85
N GLU A 11 -2.78 16.25 -9.66
CA GLU A 11 -3.41 17.35 -8.92
C GLU A 11 -4.69 17.84 -9.60
N HIS A 12 -4.63 17.99 -10.92
CA HIS A 12 -5.75 18.45 -11.74
C HIS A 12 -6.17 17.31 -12.68
N ALA A 13 -7.46 16.96 -12.62
CA ALA A 13 -8.05 15.94 -13.48
C ALA A 13 -9.51 16.28 -13.78
N PRO A 14 -10.02 15.87 -14.96
CA PRO A 14 -11.41 16.17 -15.34
C PRO A 14 -12.46 15.39 -14.55
N HIS A 15 -12.08 14.26 -13.92
CA HIS A 15 -13.01 13.31 -13.32
C HIS A 15 -12.97 13.25 -11.79
N TYR A 16 -12.01 13.93 -11.16
CA TYR A 16 -11.89 13.93 -9.70
C TYR A 16 -11.25 15.22 -9.20
N ARG A 17 -11.62 15.60 -7.97
CA ARG A 17 -10.94 16.67 -7.23
C ARG A 17 -9.88 16.06 -6.32
N SER A 18 -8.64 16.54 -6.44
CA SER A 18 -7.59 16.16 -5.50
C SER A 18 -7.54 17.12 -4.31
N ILE A 19 -7.06 16.62 -3.19
CA ILE A 19 -6.71 17.41 -2.01
C ILE A 19 -5.23 17.15 -1.78
N THR A 20 -4.42 18.18 -1.92
CA THR A 20 -2.97 18.10 -1.80
C THR A 20 -2.55 18.40 -0.37
N VAL A 21 -1.73 17.52 0.21
CA VAL A 21 -1.11 17.69 1.52
C VAL A 21 0.38 17.86 1.32
N THR A 22 0.94 18.96 1.81
CA THR A 22 2.39 19.21 1.73
C THR A 22 3.05 18.52 2.91
N LEU A 23 4.09 17.73 2.63
CA LEU A 23 4.92 17.09 3.66
C LEU A 23 6.30 17.73 3.69
N PRO A 24 6.97 17.78 4.86
CA PRO A 24 8.35 18.27 4.96
C PRO A 24 9.35 17.42 4.18
N GLN A 25 9.03 16.14 3.96
CA GLN A 25 9.88 15.15 3.27
C GLN A 25 9.00 14.34 2.33
N ALA A 26 9.52 14.04 1.14
CA ALA A 26 8.85 13.17 0.18
C ALA A 26 8.68 11.75 0.75
N ILE A 27 7.61 11.07 0.33
CA ILE A 27 7.40 9.66 0.67
C ILE A 27 8.13 8.80 -0.36
N VAL A 28 8.91 7.83 0.12
CA VAL A 28 9.79 6.98 -0.69
C VAL A 28 9.02 6.21 -1.77
N ILE A 29 7.77 5.80 -1.51
CA ILE A 29 6.95 5.07 -2.50
C ILE A 29 6.57 5.92 -3.70
N GLU A 30 6.70 7.24 -3.59
CA GLU A 30 6.44 8.20 -4.65
C GLU A 30 7.71 8.53 -5.45
N GLU A 31 8.87 8.01 -5.05
CA GLU A 31 10.07 8.08 -5.87
C GLU A 31 9.95 7.08 -7.04
N GLU A 32 10.15 7.55 -8.27
CA GLU A 32 9.98 6.75 -9.50
C GLU A 32 10.85 5.48 -9.49
N GLU A 33 12.08 5.59 -8.98
CA GLU A 33 13.03 4.48 -8.96
C GLU A 33 12.83 3.52 -7.77
N PHE A 34 11.98 3.84 -6.79
CA PHE A 34 11.86 3.04 -5.57
C PHE A 34 11.51 1.58 -5.87
N PHE A 35 10.45 1.35 -6.66
CA PHE A 35 10.02 0.00 -7.01
C PHE A 35 11.01 -0.71 -7.93
N VAL A 36 11.72 0.01 -8.78
CA VAL A 36 12.77 -0.54 -9.64
C VAL A 36 13.95 -1.03 -8.80
N ASN A 37 14.46 -0.18 -7.92
CA ASN A 37 15.57 -0.50 -7.02
C ASN A 37 15.18 -1.62 -6.04
N PHE A 38 13.96 -1.59 -5.52
CA PHE A 38 13.42 -2.66 -4.69
C PHE A 38 13.38 -3.99 -5.48
N LEU A 39 12.85 -3.98 -6.70
CA LEU A 39 12.78 -5.17 -7.55
C LEU A 39 14.17 -5.73 -7.88
N VAL A 40 15.12 -4.89 -8.27
CA VAL A 40 16.51 -5.29 -8.56
C VAL A 40 17.12 -5.99 -7.34
N LYS A 41 16.98 -5.38 -6.16
CA LYS A 41 17.46 -5.96 -4.90
C LYS A 41 16.81 -7.31 -4.59
N MET A 42 15.50 -7.44 -4.80
CA MET A 42 14.80 -8.71 -4.60
C MET A 42 15.26 -9.80 -5.58
N LEU A 43 15.54 -9.44 -6.83
CA LEU A 43 16.06 -10.36 -7.84
C LEU A 43 17.49 -10.80 -7.54
N GLU A 44 18.35 -9.91 -7.04
CA GLU A 44 19.71 -10.23 -6.59
C GLU A 44 19.69 -11.24 -5.44
N ILE A 45 18.83 -11.03 -4.43
CA ILE A 45 18.66 -11.98 -3.33
C ILE A 45 18.17 -13.33 -3.85
N LYS A 46 17.23 -13.34 -4.81
CA LYS A 46 16.72 -14.58 -5.40
C LYS A 46 17.73 -15.30 -6.30
N LYS A 47 18.66 -14.58 -6.93
CA LYS A 47 19.74 -15.17 -7.75
C LYS A 47 20.69 -16.03 -6.93
N GLU A 48 20.86 -15.76 -5.62
CA GLU A 48 21.66 -16.58 -4.71
C GLU A 48 21.01 -17.97 -4.43
N GLY A 49 19.81 -18.24 -4.96
CA GLY A 49 19.09 -19.51 -4.81
C GLY A 49 18.24 -19.61 -3.55
N VAL A 50 17.58 -20.76 -3.35
CA VAL A 50 16.77 -21.03 -2.15
C VAL A 50 17.69 -21.40 -0.98
N SER A 51 18.31 -20.40 -0.36
CA SER A 51 19.11 -20.57 0.86
C SER A 51 18.40 -19.96 2.08
N PRO A 52 18.58 -20.52 3.29
CA PRO A 52 18.04 -19.92 4.51
C PRO A 52 18.52 -18.47 4.71
N ILE A 53 19.76 -18.17 4.31
CA ILE A 53 20.32 -16.80 4.37
C ILE A 53 19.59 -15.89 3.39
N GLY A 54 19.37 -16.33 2.15
CA GLY A 54 18.62 -15.57 1.15
C GLY A 54 17.19 -15.31 1.59
N PHE A 55 16.52 -16.29 2.21
CA PHE A 55 15.20 -16.12 2.80
C PHE A 55 15.21 -15.05 3.90
N MET A 56 16.15 -15.13 4.85
CA MET A 56 16.26 -14.14 5.93
C MET A 56 16.56 -12.74 5.39
N LYS A 57 17.49 -12.61 4.43
CA LYS A 57 17.78 -11.34 3.75
C LYS A 57 16.52 -10.78 3.08
N PHE A 58 15.77 -11.60 2.34
CA PHE A 58 14.55 -11.19 1.64
C PHE A 58 13.53 -10.60 2.62
N TYR A 59 13.19 -11.34 3.69
CA TYR A 59 12.22 -10.86 4.68
C TYR A 59 12.71 -9.63 5.44
N TRP A 60 14.01 -9.57 5.77
CA TRP A 60 14.60 -8.40 6.42
C TRP A 60 14.45 -7.15 5.56
N GLU A 61 14.79 -7.23 4.28
CA GLU A 61 14.68 -6.12 3.34
C GLU A 61 13.23 -5.70 3.08
N MET A 62 12.33 -6.68 2.91
CA MET A 62 10.90 -6.43 2.76
C MET A 62 10.30 -5.75 3.99
N LEU A 63 10.60 -6.25 5.21
CA LEU A 63 10.07 -5.69 6.45
C LEU A 63 10.64 -4.30 6.73
N ASN A 64 11.91 -4.05 6.43
CA ASN A 64 12.50 -2.71 6.54
C ASN A 64 11.86 -1.72 5.57
N ALA A 65 11.65 -2.13 4.31
CA ALA A 65 10.95 -1.31 3.33
C ALA A 65 9.52 -1.00 3.82
N LEU A 66 8.76 -2.01 4.23
CA LEU A 66 7.41 -1.83 4.76
C LEU A 66 7.39 -0.91 5.99
N SER A 67 8.32 -1.09 6.93
CA SER A 67 8.44 -0.26 8.13
C SER A 67 8.68 1.21 7.77
N ASN A 68 9.61 1.48 6.86
CA ASN A 68 9.90 2.84 6.40
C ASN A 68 8.68 3.47 5.70
N ILE A 69 7.99 2.71 4.84
CA ILE A 69 6.77 3.17 4.16
C ILE A 69 5.69 3.52 5.18
N HIS A 70 5.45 2.66 6.18
CA HIS A 70 4.46 2.91 7.23
C HIS A 70 4.82 4.13 8.08
N GLN A 71 6.10 4.31 8.41
CA GLN A 71 6.59 5.47 9.15
C GLN A 71 6.39 6.78 8.37
N GLN A 72 6.63 6.78 7.06
CA GLN A 72 6.43 7.97 6.25
C GLN A 72 4.94 8.24 6.00
N ALA A 73 4.14 7.19 5.76
CA ALA A 73 2.69 7.31 5.64
C ALA A 73 2.07 7.85 6.93
N SER A 74 2.55 7.42 8.12
CA SER A 74 2.01 7.93 9.39
C SER A 74 2.19 9.45 9.54
N ARG A 75 3.27 10.03 9.01
CA ARG A 75 3.46 11.49 8.97
C ARG A 75 2.38 12.19 8.14
N LEU A 76 2.00 11.61 7.00
CA LEU A 76 0.85 12.11 6.23
C LEU A 76 -0.44 12.07 7.07
N GLY A 77 -0.64 11.00 7.84
CA GLY A 77 -1.76 10.90 8.76
C GLY A 77 -1.76 12.00 9.83
N VAL A 78 -0.62 12.25 10.45
CA VAL A 78 -0.44 13.33 11.44
C VAL A 78 -0.76 14.69 10.82
N GLU A 79 -0.19 15.01 9.66
CA GLU A 79 -0.44 16.29 8.97
C GLU A 79 -1.91 16.50 8.61
N ILE A 80 -2.62 15.44 8.22
CA ILE A 80 -4.07 15.53 7.97
C ILE A 80 -4.84 15.73 9.28
N LEU A 81 -4.55 14.94 10.32
CA LEU A 81 -5.30 14.93 11.57
C LEU A 81 -5.06 16.19 12.43
N GLU A 82 -3.86 16.76 12.41
CA GLU A 82 -3.53 17.98 13.15
C GLU A 82 -4.01 19.24 12.43
N ASN A 83 -4.14 19.20 11.10
CA ASN A 83 -4.64 20.32 10.32
C ASN A 83 -6.17 20.42 10.41
N ARG A 84 -6.65 21.17 11.42
CA ARG A 84 -8.08 21.39 11.66
C ARG A 84 -8.80 22.02 10.48
N THR A 85 -8.16 22.96 9.78
CA THR A 85 -8.76 23.63 8.61
C THR A 85 -8.99 22.63 7.49
N LEU A 86 -8.01 21.76 7.24
CA LEU A 86 -8.12 20.69 6.26
C LEU A 86 -9.21 19.70 6.64
N LEU A 87 -9.22 19.17 7.87
CA LEU A 87 -10.26 18.26 8.34
C LEU A 87 -11.65 18.89 8.22
N GLN A 88 -11.80 20.16 8.59
CA GLN A 88 -13.08 20.85 8.46
C GLN A 88 -13.52 20.97 7.00
N SER A 89 -12.60 21.33 6.09
CA SER A 89 -12.91 21.38 4.65
C SER A 89 -13.36 20.02 4.08
N ILE A 90 -12.82 18.93 4.61
CA ILE A 90 -13.22 17.57 4.21
C ILE A 90 -14.61 17.24 4.75
N ARG A 91 -14.91 17.61 6.00
CA ARG A 91 -16.25 17.46 6.60
C ARG A 91 -17.31 18.26 5.83
N ASP A 92 -16.99 19.50 5.50
CA ASP A 92 -17.88 20.41 4.76
C ASP A 92 -18.10 19.96 3.29
N SER A 93 -17.25 19.04 2.79
CA SER A 93 -17.45 18.44 1.47
C SER A 93 -18.53 17.34 1.46
N HIS A 94 -19.07 16.94 2.62
CA HIS A 94 -20.18 16.00 2.76
C HIS A 94 -19.99 14.68 2.00
N PHE A 95 -18.82 14.03 2.16
CA PHE A 95 -18.60 12.69 1.62
C PHE A 95 -19.51 11.66 2.32
N ASP A 96 -20.07 10.72 1.56
CA ASP A 96 -20.93 9.65 2.12
C ASP A 96 -20.17 8.37 2.47
N VAL A 97 -19.00 8.16 1.87
CA VAL A 97 -18.20 6.93 2.00
C VAL A 97 -16.74 7.22 1.64
N VAL A 98 -15.84 6.39 2.17
CA VAL A 98 -14.42 6.41 1.80
C VAL A 98 -13.96 5.03 1.35
N LEU A 99 -13.31 4.99 0.18
CA LEU A 99 -12.61 3.82 -0.34
C LEU A 99 -11.12 3.95 0.00
N LEU A 100 -10.55 2.94 0.65
CA LEU A 100 -9.15 2.95 1.09
C LEU A 100 -8.57 1.54 1.16
N ASP A 101 -7.24 1.44 1.19
CA ASP A 101 -6.51 0.18 1.39
C ASP A 101 -5.98 0.12 2.84
N PRO A 102 -6.30 -0.93 3.63
CA PRO A 102 -5.83 -1.06 5.00
C PRO A 102 -4.34 -1.43 5.10
N GLY A 103 -3.67 -1.77 3.99
CA GLY A 103 -2.23 -1.98 3.94
C GLY A 103 -1.42 -0.73 4.30
N LEU A 104 -2.02 0.47 4.18
CA LEU A 104 -1.52 1.70 4.79
C LEU A 104 -2.62 2.31 5.67
N PRO A 105 -2.61 2.05 6.98
CA PRO A 105 -3.78 2.28 7.86
C PRO A 105 -4.13 3.75 8.11
N VAL A 106 -3.33 4.69 7.58
CA VAL A 106 -3.55 6.14 7.69
C VAL A 106 -4.95 6.55 7.23
N GLY A 107 -5.40 6.01 6.10
CA GLY A 107 -6.75 6.29 5.59
C GLY A 107 -7.84 5.84 6.56
N VAL A 108 -7.63 4.71 7.25
CA VAL A 108 -8.58 4.16 8.24
C VAL A 108 -8.76 5.12 9.41
N LEU A 109 -7.65 5.68 9.91
CA LEU A 109 -7.68 6.62 11.03
C LEU A 109 -8.39 7.93 10.66
N VAL A 110 -8.09 8.47 9.48
CA VAL A 110 -8.74 9.69 8.97
C VAL A 110 -10.24 9.45 8.74
N ALA A 111 -10.61 8.30 8.16
CA ALA A 111 -12.01 7.92 7.96
C ALA A 111 -12.79 7.84 9.27
N HIS A 112 -12.17 7.23 10.30
CA HIS A 112 -12.74 7.13 11.64
C HIS A 112 -12.97 8.52 12.26
N GLU A 113 -12.00 9.43 12.16
CA GLU A 113 -12.13 10.81 12.65
C GLU A 113 -13.22 11.62 11.92
N LEU A 114 -13.44 11.32 10.63
CA LEU A 114 -14.51 11.93 9.84
C LEU A 114 -15.87 11.24 10.03
N LYS A 115 -15.93 10.12 10.77
CA LYS A 115 -17.13 9.29 10.98
C LYS A 115 -17.76 8.80 9.66
N LEU A 116 -16.92 8.46 8.68
CA LEU A 116 -17.37 8.00 7.37
C LEU A 116 -17.45 6.47 7.30
N PRO A 117 -18.49 5.91 6.67
CA PRO A 117 -18.50 4.52 6.25
C PRO A 117 -17.28 4.19 5.39
N THR A 118 -16.63 3.06 5.66
CA THR A 118 -15.39 2.65 4.97
C THR A 118 -15.61 1.43 4.08
N VAL A 119 -15.07 1.49 2.88
CA VAL A 119 -14.94 0.35 1.96
C VAL A 119 -13.46 0.04 1.81
N PHE A 120 -13.07 -1.20 2.12
CA PHE A 120 -11.69 -1.62 2.06
C PHE A 120 -11.35 -2.28 0.72
N ASN A 121 -10.36 -1.75 0.03
CA ASN A 121 -9.65 -2.44 -1.05
C ASN A 121 -8.45 -3.16 -0.45
N VAL A 122 -8.62 -4.41 -0.01
CA VAL A 122 -7.62 -5.14 0.78
C VAL A 122 -6.66 -5.90 -0.12
N ARG A 123 -5.54 -5.27 -0.50
CA ARG A 123 -4.50 -5.90 -1.33
C ARG A 123 -3.14 -5.83 -0.62
N TRP A 124 -2.28 -6.81 -0.90
CA TRP A 124 -0.87 -6.77 -0.47
C TRP A 124 -0.62 -6.55 1.04
N ILE A 125 -1.55 -7.00 1.90
CA ILE A 125 -1.32 -6.95 3.35
C ILE A 125 -0.44 -8.13 3.78
N THR A 126 0.21 -8.02 4.94
CA THR A 126 1.15 -9.04 5.43
C THR A 126 0.52 -10.42 5.66
N SER A 127 -0.81 -10.48 5.82
CA SER A 127 -1.59 -11.72 5.95
C SER A 127 -2.14 -12.26 4.61
N GLY A 128 -1.85 -11.63 3.48
CA GLY A 128 -2.27 -12.07 2.14
C GLY A 128 -3.28 -11.13 1.46
N GLU A 129 -4.15 -11.69 0.62
CA GLU A 129 -5.18 -10.93 -0.07
C GLU A 129 -6.53 -11.04 0.65
N GLY A 130 -7.21 -9.91 0.89
CA GLY A 130 -8.45 -9.91 1.67
C GLY A 130 -9.61 -10.61 0.96
N HIS A 131 -9.59 -10.69 -0.38
CA HIS A 131 -10.65 -11.35 -1.14
C HIS A 131 -10.72 -12.86 -0.87
N PHE A 132 -9.65 -13.49 -0.37
CA PHE A 132 -9.66 -14.92 -0.01
C PHE A 132 -10.64 -15.28 1.11
N VAL A 133 -11.07 -14.30 1.92
CA VAL A 133 -12.08 -14.52 2.97
C VAL A 133 -13.46 -14.82 2.38
N VAL A 134 -13.79 -14.20 1.24
CA VAL A 134 -15.11 -14.30 0.59
C VAL A 134 -15.08 -15.24 -0.60
N ALA A 135 -13.98 -15.23 -1.35
CA ALA A 135 -13.76 -16.05 -2.53
C ALA A 135 -12.40 -16.74 -2.42
N PRO A 136 -12.31 -17.86 -1.66
CA PRO A 136 -11.08 -18.62 -1.57
C PRO A 136 -10.71 -19.11 -2.97
N SER A 137 -9.59 -18.60 -3.49
CA SER A 137 -9.06 -19.00 -4.78
C SER A 137 -7.82 -19.85 -4.52
N PRO A 138 -7.75 -21.09 -5.04
CA PRO A 138 -6.56 -21.89 -4.88
C PRO A 138 -5.40 -21.19 -5.58
N THR A 139 -4.19 -21.30 -5.02
CA THR A 139 -2.97 -20.71 -5.59
C THR A 139 -2.67 -21.22 -7.01
N SER A 140 -3.25 -22.36 -7.39
CA SER A 140 -3.22 -22.91 -8.75
C SER A 140 -4.06 -22.13 -9.76
N TYR A 141 -5.05 -21.35 -9.32
CA TYR A 141 -5.94 -20.57 -10.19
C TYR A 141 -5.60 -19.07 -10.18
N VAL A 142 -5.23 -18.54 -9.01
CA VAL A 142 -4.81 -17.14 -8.84
C VAL A 142 -3.38 -17.13 -8.29
N PRO A 143 -2.39 -16.61 -9.04
CA PRO A 143 -1.04 -16.44 -8.53
C PRO A 143 -1.04 -15.51 -7.32
N THR A 144 -0.71 -16.06 -6.15
CA THR A 144 -0.57 -15.27 -4.92
C THR A 144 0.85 -14.71 -4.82
N SER A 145 0.95 -13.45 -4.44
CA SER A 145 2.23 -12.78 -4.21
C SER A 145 3.10 -13.54 -3.20
N GLY A 146 4.37 -13.77 -3.55
CA GLY A 146 5.29 -14.55 -2.73
C GLY A 146 5.17 -16.08 -2.92
N PHE A 147 4.14 -16.57 -3.62
CA PHE A 147 4.06 -17.98 -3.99
C PHE A 147 4.97 -18.25 -5.20
N ALA A 148 5.90 -19.19 -5.03
CA ALA A 148 6.78 -19.65 -6.08
C ALA A 148 6.32 -21.03 -6.56
N ALA A 149 5.57 -21.07 -7.66
CA ALA A 149 5.22 -22.31 -8.33
C ALA A 149 6.34 -22.74 -9.28
N THR A 150 6.55 -24.05 -9.41
CA THR A 150 7.40 -24.60 -10.47
C THR A 150 6.72 -24.46 -11.83
N ASP A 151 7.50 -24.41 -12.90
CA ASP A 151 7.01 -24.47 -14.28
C ASP A 151 6.26 -25.78 -14.59
N LYS A 152 6.49 -26.82 -13.79
CA LYS A 152 5.77 -28.10 -13.83
C LYS A 152 4.63 -28.10 -12.81
N MET A 153 3.39 -28.04 -13.28
CA MET A 153 2.21 -28.25 -12.43
C MET A 153 1.87 -29.74 -12.40
N CYS A 154 1.95 -30.37 -11.22
CA CYS A 154 1.44 -31.73 -11.01
C CYS A 154 -0.03 -31.65 -10.59
N PHE A 155 -0.94 -31.85 -11.54
CA PHE A 155 -2.35 -32.05 -11.22
C PHE A 155 -2.57 -33.55 -11.00
N SER A 156 -2.97 -33.96 -9.80
CA SER A 156 -3.59 -35.28 -9.58
C SER A 156 -5.09 -35.13 -9.81
N GLU A 157 -5.67 -35.99 -10.65
CA GLU A 157 -7.14 -36.17 -10.75
C GLU A 157 -7.74 -36.63 -9.42
#